data_AF-A0A8J8J6T4-F1
#
_entry.id   AF-A0A8J8J6T4-F1
#
_cell.length_a   1.000
_cell.length_b   1.000
_cell.length_c   1.000
_cell.angle_alpha   90.00
_cell.angle_beta   90.00
_cell.angle_gamma   90.00
#
_symmetry.space_group_name_H-M   'P 1'
#
loop_
_entity.id
_entity.type
_entity.pdbx_description
1 polymer ?
#
loop_
_entity_poly.entity_id
_entity_poly.type
_entity_poly.pdbx_seq_one_letter_code
_entity_poly.pdbx_strand_id
1 'polypeptide(L)'
;MLLEAPVYKELFGAVEIYEVQKVIKLDSETRDVGTFTVRNVPREDIYRILEDIAIVVPMKDEKLQLVDGVLKAIPHQCPIIIVSNSKREGPNLFKQEVDLVKHFYNLTRSRIIMVHQKDPGLAEAFKKTGYAEILDGDSVRSGKGEGMLIGLLLAKAIGAKYVGFVDADNYIPGSVNEYVKDYAAGFLMSESDYTMVRLSWRHKPKVTTKGLYFKKWGRVSEITNRYMNELFGVATNFETNIIATGNAGEHAMSIKLAEIMPFATGYAIEPYELVYLFETFGRWGKGKEEVYDQGVEVFQIETLNPHLHEDKGQEHVKDMILSSLGTIYHSELATESLKRRILEELRIHGLLGENEEPPKPKVMPPVEGIDVSEWMKTLEDEAETLLEFEV
;
A
#
# COMPACT_ATOMS: atom_id res chain seq x y z
N MET A 1 -4.11 12.87 -18.10
CA MET A 1 -4.70 11.53 -17.95
C MET A 1 -6.22 11.64 -18.01
N LEU A 2 -6.89 10.70 -18.67
CA LEU A 2 -8.36 10.61 -18.68
C LEU A 2 -8.80 9.34 -17.94
N LEU A 3 -9.77 9.46 -17.04
CA LEU A 3 -10.36 8.35 -16.30
C LEU A 3 -11.89 8.39 -16.42
N GLU A 4 -12.55 7.25 -16.22
CA GLU A 4 -13.99 7.25 -15.90
C GLU A 4 -14.22 8.14 -14.67
N ALA A 5 -15.21 9.03 -14.74
CA ALA A 5 -15.48 9.95 -13.63
C ALA A 5 -15.96 9.15 -12.39
N PRO A 6 -15.58 9.57 -11.17
CA PRO A 6 -15.99 8.90 -9.92
C PRO A 6 -17.45 9.22 -9.60
N VAL A 7 -18.39 8.65 -10.37
CA VAL A 7 -19.82 8.96 -10.28
C VAL A 7 -20.53 8.16 -9.18
N TYR A 8 -20.27 6.86 -9.10
CA TYR A 8 -20.86 5.99 -8.08
C TYR A 8 -19.90 5.80 -6.91
N LYS A 9 -20.44 5.87 -5.70
CA LYS A 9 -19.76 5.59 -4.45
C LYS A 9 -20.74 5.01 -3.43
N GLU A 10 -20.24 4.18 -2.54
CA GLU A 10 -20.99 3.72 -1.37
C GLU A 10 -20.47 4.41 -0.11
N LEU A 11 -21.40 4.75 0.78
CA LEU A 11 -21.12 5.46 2.02
C LEU A 11 -21.28 4.51 3.19
N PHE A 12 -20.29 4.49 4.08
CA PHE A 12 -20.41 3.86 5.38
C PHE A 12 -19.84 4.80 6.44
N GLY A 13 -20.73 5.40 7.25
CA GLY A 13 -20.35 6.47 8.16
C GLY A 13 -19.76 7.66 7.40
N ALA A 14 -18.52 8.02 7.72
CA ALA A 14 -17.75 9.04 7.02
C ALA A 14 -16.79 8.46 5.97
N VAL A 15 -16.83 7.15 5.72
CA VAL A 15 -16.02 6.50 4.67
C VAL A 15 -16.80 6.48 3.36
N GLU A 16 -16.19 7.03 2.32
CA GLU A 16 -16.69 6.99 0.96
C GLU A 16 -15.83 6.04 0.13
N ILE A 17 -16.43 4.96 -0.38
CA ILE A 17 -15.75 4.03 -1.28
C ILE A 17 -16.27 4.28 -2.68
N TYR A 18 -15.41 4.85 -3.53
CA TYR A 18 -15.74 5.03 -4.93
C TYR A 18 -15.69 3.69 -5.67
N GLU A 19 -16.55 3.54 -6.68
CA GLU A 19 -16.48 2.41 -7.61
C GLU A 19 -15.11 2.35 -8.30
N VAL A 20 -14.80 1.30 -9.04
CA VAL A 20 -13.57 1.26 -9.82
C VAL A 20 -13.64 2.24 -11.00
N GLN A 21 -12.77 3.25 -11.03
CA GLN A 21 -12.56 4.12 -12.20
C GLN A 21 -11.50 3.51 -13.12
N LYS A 22 -11.80 3.34 -14.41
CA LYS A 22 -10.78 2.90 -15.39
C LYS A 22 -9.98 4.07 -15.92
N VAL A 23 -8.66 3.89 -16.02
CA VAL A 23 -7.82 4.76 -16.85
C VAL A 23 -8.18 4.53 -18.33
N ILE A 24 -8.67 5.59 -18.98
CA ILE A 24 -9.04 5.58 -20.40
C ILE A 24 -7.85 5.96 -21.26
N LYS A 25 -7.06 6.94 -20.81
CA LYS A 25 -5.90 7.47 -21.54
C LYS A 25 -4.81 7.96 -20.58
N LEU A 26 -3.62 7.39 -20.69
CA LEU A 26 -2.45 7.75 -19.86
C LEU A 26 -2.04 9.22 -20.02
N ASP A 27 -1.80 9.66 -21.26
CA ASP A 27 -1.39 11.03 -21.57
C ASP A 27 -2.36 11.70 -22.54
N SER A 28 -2.74 12.93 -22.23
CA SER A 28 -3.76 13.71 -22.92
C SER A 28 -3.44 15.19 -22.81
N GLU A 29 -3.51 15.90 -23.94
CA GLU A 29 -3.47 17.37 -23.99
C GLU A 29 -4.87 17.99 -24.07
N THR A 30 -5.91 17.15 -24.04
CA THR A 30 -7.31 17.58 -23.95
C THR A 30 -7.49 18.38 -22.67
N ARG A 31 -7.96 19.62 -22.77
CA ARG A 31 -8.30 20.45 -21.60
C ARG A 31 -9.75 20.25 -21.16
N ASP A 32 -10.65 20.07 -22.14
CA ASP A 32 -12.08 19.83 -21.92
C ASP A 32 -12.52 18.60 -22.70
N VAL A 33 -13.15 17.65 -22.00
CA VAL A 33 -13.65 16.39 -22.58
C VAL A 33 -15.13 16.53 -22.98
N GLY A 34 -15.81 17.62 -22.58
CA GLY A 34 -17.20 17.92 -22.91
C GLY A 34 -18.20 16.87 -22.42
N THR A 35 -17.80 15.97 -21.52
CA THR A 35 -18.61 14.82 -21.07
C THR A 35 -18.49 14.66 -19.56
N PHE A 36 -19.63 14.49 -18.86
CA PHE A 36 -19.67 14.33 -17.41
C PHE A 36 -19.18 12.97 -16.91
N THR A 37 -19.10 11.96 -17.80
CA THR A 37 -18.68 10.59 -17.46
C THR A 37 -17.17 10.37 -17.53
N VAL A 38 -16.40 11.38 -17.96
CA VAL A 38 -14.94 11.29 -18.07
C VAL A 38 -14.32 12.43 -17.28
N ARG A 39 -13.40 12.09 -16.38
CA ARG A 39 -12.59 13.06 -15.67
C ARG A 39 -11.27 13.25 -16.42
N ASN A 40 -10.96 14.51 -16.72
CA ASN A 40 -9.63 14.90 -17.15
C ASN A 40 -8.81 15.33 -15.94
N VAL A 41 -7.64 14.72 -15.77
CA VAL A 41 -6.62 15.18 -14.84
C VAL A 41 -5.43 15.66 -15.69
N PRO A 42 -5.26 16.98 -15.86
CA PRO A 42 -4.23 17.54 -16.71
C PRO A 42 -2.82 17.09 -16.29
N ARG A 43 -1.93 16.98 -17.29
CA ARG A 43 -0.56 16.52 -17.07
C ARG A 43 0.19 17.46 -16.13
N GLU A 44 0.02 18.76 -16.31
CA GLU A 44 0.59 19.82 -15.49
C GLU A 44 0.22 19.70 -14.01
N ASP A 45 -1.03 19.33 -13.71
CA ASP A 45 -1.50 19.15 -12.33
C ASP A 45 -0.91 17.89 -11.70
N ILE A 46 -0.85 16.79 -12.47
CA ILE A 46 -0.16 15.56 -12.05
C ILE A 46 1.29 15.89 -11.71
N TYR A 47 2.04 16.50 -12.63
CA TYR A 47 3.46 16.77 -12.40
C TYR A 47 3.72 17.74 -11.24
N ARG A 48 2.79 18.67 -10.96
CA ARG A 48 2.89 19.56 -9.81
C ARG A 48 2.75 18.81 -8.47
N ILE A 49 1.84 17.85 -8.37
CA ILE A 49 1.63 17.11 -7.11
C ILE A 49 2.69 16.04 -6.88
N LEU A 50 3.35 15.52 -7.92
CA LEU A 50 4.37 14.46 -7.78
C LEU A 50 5.51 14.81 -6.81
N GLU A 51 5.88 16.09 -6.68
CA GLU A 51 6.89 16.54 -5.72
C GLU A 51 6.47 16.35 -4.25
N ASP A 52 5.15 16.35 -4.00
CA ASP A 52 4.54 16.16 -2.68
C ASP A 52 4.30 14.67 -2.35
N ILE A 53 4.54 13.75 -3.29
CA ILE A 53 4.32 12.29 -3.13
C ILE A 53 5.65 11.56 -2.94
N ALA A 54 5.91 11.04 -1.74
CA ALA A 54 7.01 10.12 -1.50
C ALA A 54 6.63 8.70 -1.94
N ILE A 55 7.50 8.06 -2.73
CA ILE A 55 7.29 6.68 -3.19
C ILE A 55 8.15 5.72 -2.38
N VAL A 56 7.48 4.93 -1.54
CA VAL A 56 8.09 3.89 -0.73
C VAL A 56 8.16 2.59 -1.53
N VAL A 57 9.36 2.05 -1.63
CA VAL A 57 9.67 0.78 -2.30
C VAL A 57 10.16 -0.21 -1.26
N PRO A 58 9.26 -0.97 -0.60
CA PRO A 58 9.67 -2.05 0.28
C PRO A 58 10.25 -3.19 -0.56
N MET A 59 11.42 -3.71 -0.19
CA MET A 59 12.05 -4.81 -0.93
C MET A 59 12.70 -5.83 0.00
N LYS A 60 12.73 -7.09 -0.45
CA LYS A 60 13.39 -8.18 0.26
C LYS A 60 13.86 -9.24 -0.72
N ASP A 61 15.17 -9.38 -0.85
CA ASP A 61 15.86 -10.39 -1.65
C ASP A 61 15.40 -10.40 -3.12
N GLU A 62 15.01 -9.24 -3.65
CA GLU A 62 14.50 -9.09 -5.01
C GLU A 62 15.62 -9.09 -6.05
N LYS A 63 15.29 -9.46 -7.28
CA LYS A 63 16.27 -9.39 -8.39
C LYS A 63 16.64 -7.94 -8.66
N LEU A 64 17.94 -7.64 -8.61
CA LEU A 64 18.46 -6.28 -8.84
C LEU A 64 18.02 -5.66 -10.17
N GLN A 65 17.82 -6.46 -11.23
CA GLN A 65 17.33 -5.96 -12.52
C GLN A 65 15.87 -5.50 -12.46
N LEU A 66 15.04 -6.12 -11.61
CA LEU A 66 13.66 -5.67 -11.38
C LEU A 66 13.67 -4.37 -10.58
N VAL A 67 14.45 -4.32 -9.50
CA VAL A 67 14.65 -3.11 -8.69
C VAL A 67 15.13 -1.93 -9.56
N ASP A 68 16.15 -2.14 -10.39
CA ASP A 68 16.66 -1.13 -11.34
C ASP A 68 15.57 -0.62 -12.29
N GLY A 69 14.73 -1.53 -12.81
CA GLY A 69 13.61 -1.19 -13.67
C GLY A 69 12.54 -0.35 -12.96
N VAL A 70 12.19 -0.72 -11.72
CA VAL A 70 11.24 0.02 -10.88
C VAL A 70 11.76 1.43 -10.60
N LEU A 71 13.00 1.57 -10.12
CA LEU A 71 13.60 2.86 -9.78
C LEU A 71 13.66 3.81 -10.98
N LYS A 72 14.00 3.29 -12.17
CA LYS A 72 14.05 4.08 -13.41
C LYS A 72 12.68 4.56 -13.90
N ALA A 73 11.59 3.96 -13.43
CA ALA A 73 10.24 4.29 -13.86
C ALA A 73 9.48 5.23 -12.93
N ILE A 74 9.89 5.33 -11.66
CA ILE A 74 9.31 6.31 -10.74
C ILE A 74 9.56 7.72 -11.32
N PRO A 75 8.54 8.58 -11.43
CA PRO A 75 8.73 9.95 -11.90
C PRO A 75 9.80 10.68 -11.09
N HIS A 76 10.72 11.36 -11.79
CA HIS A 76 11.91 11.97 -11.20
C HIS A 76 11.60 12.98 -10.08
N GLN A 77 10.44 13.65 -10.15
CA GLN A 77 9.98 14.58 -9.14
C GLN A 77 9.70 13.93 -7.79
N CYS A 78 9.38 12.64 -7.73
CA CYS A 78 9.04 11.99 -6.46
C CYS A 78 10.32 11.69 -5.65
N PRO A 79 10.38 12.02 -4.35
CA PRO A 79 11.38 11.43 -3.48
C PRO A 79 11.11 9.92 -3.34
N ILE A 80 12.17 9.13 -3.47
CA ILE A 80 12.12 7.66 -3.40
C ILE A 80 12.62 7.22 -2.04
N ILE A 81 11.85 6.37 -1.35
CA ILE A 81 12.21 5.82 -0.04
C ILE A 81 12.31 4.31 -0.17
N ILE A 82 13.49 3.75 0.05
CA ILE A 82 13.75 2.32 -0.06
C ILE A 82 13.92 1.75 1.35
N VAL A 83 13.08 0.78 1.71
CA VAL A 83 13.22 0.02 2.95
C VAL A 83 13.51 -1.42 2.59
N SER A 84 14.78 -1.82 2.74
CA SER A 84 15.25 -3.16 2.41
C SER A 84 15.23 -4.06 3.63
N ASN A 85 14.72 -5.29 3.50
CA ASN A 85 14.87 -6.34 4.50
C ASN A 85 15.66 -7.54 3.94
N SER A 86 16.51 -7.27 2.96
CA SER A 86 17.30 -8.26 2.26
C SER A 86 18.41 -8.84 3.12
N LYS A 87 18.92 -10.00 2.73
CA LYS A 87 19.96 -10.70 3.48
C LYS A 87 21.21 -9.84 3.69
N ARG A 88 21.69 -9.74 4.93
CA ARG A 88 22.92 -9.00 5.28
C ARG A 88 24.19 -9.84 5.23
N GLU A 89 24.10 -11.17 5.29
CA GLU A 89 25.27 -12.06 5.36
C GLU A 89 25.10 -13.33 4.53
N GLY A 90 26.19 -13.78 3.89
CA GLY A 90 26.28 -15.06 3.19
C GLY A 90 25.30 -15.29 2.02
N PRO A 91 25.23 -14.45 0.96
CA PRO A 91 25.96 -13.20 0.71
C PRO A 91 25.22 -11.97 1.29
N ASN A 92 25.90 -10.82 1.36
CA ASN A 92 25.26 -9.55 1.68
C ASN A 92 24.56 -8.99 0.43
N LEU A 93 23.25 -9.20 0.33
CA LEU A 93 22.40 -8.70 -0.77
C LEU A 93 22.11 -7.21 -0.61
N PHE A 94 21.91 -6.73 0.62
CA PHE A 94 21.73 -5.31 0.88
C PHE A 94 22.90 -4.46 0.35
N LYS A 95 24.14 -4.95 0.47
CA LYS A 95 25.31 -4.26 -0.10
C LYS A 95 25.23 -4.12 -1.62
N GLN A 96 24.64 -5.08 -2.33
CA GLN A 96 24.47 -5.00 -3.78
C GLN A 96 23.35 -4.03 -4.16
N GLU A 97 22.29 -3.96 -3.36
CA GLU A 97 21.24 -2.95 -3.48
C GLU A 97 21.81 -1.54 -3.28
N VAL A 98 22.67 -1.35 -2.28
CA VAL A 98 23.43 -0.10 -2.08
C VAL A 98 24.24 0.29 -3.31
N ASP A 99 24.95 -0.66 -3.93
CA ASP A 99 25.75 -0.39 -5.13
C ASP A 99 24.87 -0.01 -6.33
N LEU A 100 23.73 -0.70 -6.49
CA LEU A 100 22.73 -0.36 -7.51
C LEU A 100 22.17 1.05 -7.31
N VAL A 101 21.75 1.39 -6.09
CA VAL A 101 21.16 2.70 -5.76
C VAL A 101 22.17 3.83 -5.94
N LYS A 102 23.42 3.64 -5.50
CA LYS A 102 24.49 4.63 -5.73
C LYS A 102 24.76 4.84 -7.22
N HIS A 103 24.79 3.77 -8.00
CA HIS A 103 24.95 3.87 -9.45
C HIS A 103 23.77 4.60 -10.11
N PHE A 104 22.53 4.27 -9.72
CA PHE A 104 21.33 4.95 -10.19
C PHE A 104 21.37 6.46 -9.86
N TYR A 105 21.63 6.82 -8.59
CA TYR A 105 21.75 8.21 -8.17
C TYR A 105 22.80 8.99 -8.97
N ASN A 106 23.99 8.42 -9.19
CA ASN A 106 25.05 9.08 -9.95
C ASN A 106 24.64 9.41 -11.39
N LEU A 107 23.72 8.63 -11.97
CA LEU A 107 23.22 8.82 -13.33
C LEU A 107 22.03 9.76 -13.41
N THR A 108 21.13 9.76 -12.42
CA THR A 108 19.83 10.45 -12.50
C THR A 108 19.70 11.65 -11.58
N ARG A 109 20.49 11.72 -10.51
CA ARG A 109 20.30 12.67 -9.41
C ARG A 109 18.89 12.63 -8.82
N SER A 110 18.28 11.44 -8.81
CA SER A 110 16.99 11.25 -8.14
C SER A 110 17.17 11.41 -6.62
N ARG A 111 16.15 11.98 -5.96
CA ARG A 111 16.11 12.14 -4.50
C ARG A 111 15.79 10.80 -3.84
N ILE A 112 16.71 10.26 -3.04
CA ILE A 112 16.59 8.89 -2.51
C ILE A 112 16.99 8.82 -1.04
N ILE A 113 16.13 8.21 -0.22
CA ILE A 113 16.48 7.68 1.10
C ILE A 113 16.49 6.15 1.01
N MET A 114 17.49 5.51 1.57
CA MET A 114 17.50 4.06 1.74
C MET A 114 17.95 3.68 3.14
N VAL A 115 17.26 2.72 3.75
CA VAL A 115 17.66 2.13 5.04
C VAL A 115 17.36 0.63 5.05
N HIS A 116 18.13 -0.13 5.82
CA HIS A 116 17.84 -1.53 6.07
C HIS A 116 16.87 -1.67 7.26
N GLN A 117 15.78 -2.43 7.12
CA GLN A 117 14.75 -2.63 8.14
C GLN A 117 15.31 -3.13 9.48
N LYS A 118 16.43 -3.86 9.47
CA LYS A 118 17.14 -4.35 10.67
C LYS A 118 18.29 -3.46 11.14
N ASP A 119 18.33 -2.20 10.72
CA ASP A 119 19.31 -1.24 11.22
C ASP A 119 19.13 -1.05 12.74
N PRO A 120 20.18 -1.15 13.56
CA PRO A 120 20.09 -0.89 15.00
C PRO A 120 19.64 0.55 15.31
N GLY A 121 20.00 1.55 14.49
CA GLY A 121 19.57 2.94 14.65
C GLY A 121 18.05 3.12 14.51
N LEU A 122 17.38 2.31 13.68
CA LEU A 122 15.91 2.28 13.65
C LEU A 122 15.33 1.80 14.99
N ALA A 123 15.90 0.73 15.55
CA ALA A 123 15.43 0.20 16.82
C ALA A 123 15.62 1.22 17.95
N GLU A 124 16.73 1.94 17.96
CA GLU A 124 16.99 3.00 18.92
C GLU A 124 16.05 4.19 18.75
N ALA A 125 15.83 4.65 17.51
CA ALA A 125 14.88 5.73 17.22
C ALA A 125 13.46 5.38 17.72
N PHE A 126 12.98 4.16 17.46
CA PHE A 126 11.69 3.69 17.96
C PHE A 126 11.64 3.57 19.49
N LYS A 127 12.70 3.08 20.13
CA LYS A 127 12.78 3.00 21.61
C LYS A 127 12.69 4.39 22.22
N LYS A 128 13.44 5.35 21.68
CA LYS A 128 13.54 6.71 22.21
C LYS A 128 12.22 7.48 22.11
N THR A 129 11.48 7.30 21.02
CA THR A 129 10.14 7.88 20.86
C THR A 129 9.03 7.05 21.50
N GLY A 130 9.37 6.01 22.26
CA GLY A 130 8.40 5.17 23.00
C GLY A 130 7.52 4.28 22.12
N TYR A 131 7.85 4.08 20.86
CA TYR A 131 7.08 3.29 19.90
C TYR A 131 7.61 1.85 19.80
N ALA A 132 7.35 1.06 20.83
CA ALA A 132 7.95 -0.28 20.99
C ALA A 132 7.23 -1.37 20.18
N GLU A 133 6.01 -1.11 19.69
CA GLU A 133 5.14 -2.11 19.07
C GLU A 133 5.68 -2.66 17.78
N ILE A 134 6.64 -2.02 17.11
CA ILE A 134 7.33 -2.53 15.92
C ILE A 134 8.52 -3.46 16.25
N LEU A 135 8.99 -3.44 17.49
CA LEU A 135 10.20 -4.14 17.92
C LEU A 135 9.95 -5.62 18.26
N ASP A 136 11.01 -6.40 18.20
CA ASP A 136 11.17 -7.75 18.71
C ASP A 136 12.56 -7.84 19.37
N GLY A 137 12.56 -7.72 20.70
CA GLY A 137 13.76 -7.45 21.49
C GLY A 137 14.41 -6.13 21.09
N ASP A 138 15.68 -6.20 20.69
CA ASP A 138 16.50 -5.05 20.29
C ASP A 138 16.47 -4.78 18.78
N SER A 139 15.56 -5.41 18.03
CA SER A 139 15.48 -5.25 16.58
C SER A 139 14.06 -4.95 16.11
N VAL A 140 13.91 -4.24 15.00
CA VAL A 140 12.63 -4.11 14.30
C VAL A 140 12.20 -5.49 13.80
N ARG A 141 10.91 -5.86 13.91
CA ARG A 141 10.39 -7.10 13.32
C ARG A 141 10.54 -7.17 11.80
N SER A 142 10.50 -8.38 11.27
CA SER A 142 10.45 -8.60 9.81
C SER A 142 9.00 -8.61 9.33
N GLY A 143 8.72 -7.90 8.24
CA GLY A 143 7.43 -7.92 7.57
C GLY A 143 7.25 -6.72 6.64
N LYS A 144 6.38 -6.87 5.64
CA LYS A 144 6.06 -5.81 4.68
C LYS A 144 5.43 -4.61 5.39
N GLY A 145 4.46 -4.85 6.26
CA GLY A 145 3.84 -3.78 7.06
C GLY A 145 4.82 -2.98 7.93
N GLU A 146 5.79 -3.66 8.57
CA GLU A 146 6.88 -2.98 9.30
C GLU A 146 7.76 -2.12 8.39
N GLY A 147 8.11 -2.62 7.20
CA GLY A 147 8.88 -1.86 6.21
C GLY A 147 8.11 -0.64 5.68
N MET A 148 6.81 -0.78 5.43
CA MET A 148 5.93 0.31 5.03
C MET A 148 5.79 1.38 6.11
N LEU A 149 5.69 0.99 7.39
CA LEU A 149 5.63 1.94 8.51
C LEU A 149 6.92 2.77 8.62
N ILE A 150 8.09 2.14 8.47
CA ILE A 150 9.37 2.86 8.39
C ILE A 150 9.36 3.84 7.22
N GLY A 151 8.91 3.39 6.05
CA GLY A 151 8.80 4.24 4.86
C GLY A 151 7.86 5.44 5.06
N LEU A 152 6.74 5.25 5.76
CA LEU A 152 5.82 6.31 6.14
C LEU A 152 6.49 7.34 7.06
N LEU A 153 7.25 6.91 8.06
CA LEU A 153 7.95 7.82 8.97
C LEU A 153 9.04 8.63 8.26
N LEU A 154 9.79 7.99 7.36
CA LEU A 154 10.75 8.70 6.50
C LEU A 154 10.04 9.70 5.58
N ALA A 155 8.89 9.34 5.00
CA ALA A 155 8.09 10.25 4.17
C ALA A 155 7.60 11.46 4.97
N LYS A 156 7.14 11.22 6.20
CA LYS A 156 6.73 12.28 7.13
C LYS A 156 7.91 13.17 7.54
N ALA A 157 9.09 12.59 7.77
CA ALA A 157 10.31 13.31 8.15
C ALA A 157 10.76 14.32 7.08
N ILE A 158 10.64 13.95 5.80
CA ILE A 158 10.97 14.84 4.67
C ILE A 158 9.82 15.79 4.27
N GLY A 159 8.73 15.80 5.04
CA GLY A 159 7.60 16.71 4.83
C GLY A 159 6.75 16.38 3.60
N ALA A 160 6.72 15.12 3.15
CA ALA A 160 5.80 14.70 2.11
C ALA A 160 4.33 14.93 2.54
N LYS A 161 3.44 15.21 1.58
CA LYS A 161 1.99 15.30 1.87
C LYS A 161 1.27 13.99 1.58
N TYR A 162 1.83 13.19 0.69
CA TYR A 162 1.30 11.90 0.29
C TYR A 162 2.41 10.85 0.29
N VAL A 163 2.02 9.60 0.52
CA VAL A 163 2.89 8.43 0.40
C VAL A 163 2.26 7.42 -0.54
N GLY A 164 3.03 6.90 -1.48
CA GLY A 164 2.63 5.81 -2.37
C GLY A 164 3.55 4.62 -2.22
N PHE A 165 3.01 3.42 -2.32
CA PHE A 165 3.76 2.17 -2.21
C PHE A 165 3.86 1.48 -3.57
N VAL A 166 5.05 1.00 -3.92
CA VAL A 166 5.29 0.24 -5.14
C VAL A 166 6.13 -0.98 -4.81
N ASP A 167 5.65 -2.17 -5.19
CA ASP A 167 6.40 -3.41 -5.02
C ASP A 167 7.61 -3.46 -5.99
N ALA A 168 8.74 -3.94 -5.49
CA ALA A 168 10.02 -3.95 -6.22
C ALA A 168 10.18 -5.10 -7.22
N ASP A 169 9.26 -6.06 -7.23
CA ASP A 169 9.30 -7.29 -8.04
C ASP A 169 8.51 -7.18 -9.36
N ASN A 170 8.29 -5.96 -9.84
CA ASN A 170 7.50 -5.69 -11.04
C ASN A 170 8.33 -5.81 -12.33
N TYR A 171 7.88 -6.66 -13.26
CA TYR A 171 8.55 -6.86 -14.55
C TYR A 171 8.34 -5.71 -15.55
N ILE A 172 7.41 -4.79 -15.27
CA ILE A 172 6.97 -3.78 -16.23
C ILE A 172 7.21 -2.39 -15.64
N PRO A 173 8.38 -1.77 -15.90
CA PRO A 173 8.67 -0.39 -15.50
C PRO A 173 7.57 0.60 -15.93
N GLY A 174 6.99 0.41 -17.12
CA GLY A 174 5.88 1.24 -17.60
C GLY A 174 4.65 1.23 -16.68
N SER A 175 4.36 0.10 -16.02
CA SER A 175 3.28 0.00 -15.03
C SER A 175 3.60 0.85 -13.80
N VAL A 176 4.83 0.80 -13.27
CA VAL A 176 5.26 1.62 -12.14
C VAL A 176 5.08 3.12 -12.43
N ASN A 177 5.45 3.55 -13.64
CA ASN A 177 5.27 4.95 -14.04
C ASN A 177 3.79 5.36 -14.09
N GLU A 178 2.91 4.46 -14.54
CA GLU A 178 1.47 4.68 -14.50
C GLU A 178 0.95 4.73 -13.07
N TYR A 179 1.32 3.79 -12.20
CA TYR A 179 0.80 3.69 -10.83
C TYR A 179 0.99 5.00 -10.06
N VAL A 180 2.18 5.60 -10.15
CA VAL A 180 2.48 6.86 -9.47
C VAL A 180 1.64 8.02 -10.01
N LYS A 181 1.33 8.02 -11.31
CA LYS A 181 0.45 9.02 -11.92
C LYS A 181 -1.02 8.77 -11.58
N ASP A 182 -1.42 7.52 -11.40
CA ASP A 182 -2.76 7.15 -10.96
C ASP A 182 -2.98 7.58 -9.50
N TYR A 183 -1.97 7.45 -8.63
CA TYR A 183 -2.00 8.01 -7.26
C TYR A 183 -2.25 9.53 -7.29
N ALA A 184 -1.43 10.25 -8.06
CA ALA A 184 -1.59 11.69 -8.24
C ALA A 184 -2.99 12.04 -8.76
N ALA A 185 -3.52 11.27 -9.73
CA ALA A 185 -4.86 11.47 -10.26
C ALA A 185 -5.94 11.27 -9.18
N GLY A 186 -5.83 10.24 -8.35
CA GLY A 186 -6.76 10.03 -7.22
C GLY A 186 -6.75 11.19 -6.23
N PHE A 187 -5.57 11.67 -5.81
CA PHE A 187 -5.47 12.83 -4.91
C PHE A 187 -6.01 14.12 -5.52
N LEU A 188 -5.79 14.36 -6.82
CA LEU A 188 -6.32 15.53 -7.52
C LEU A 188 -7.84 15.47 -7.77
N MET A 189 -8.45 14.29 -7.66
CA MET A 189 -9.91 14.11 -7.72
C MET A 189 -10.57 14.20 -6.34
N SER A 190 -9.80 14.09 -5.27
CA SER A 190 -10.29 14.08 -3.90
C SER A 190 -10.65 15.49 -3.42
N GLU A 191 -11.67 15.57 -2.59
CA GLU A 191 -12.09 16.80 -1.88
C GLU A 191 -11.71 16.76 -0.39
N SER A 192 -11.36 15.58 0.13
CA SER A 192 -10.91 15.39 1.52
C SER A 192 -9.39 15.40 1.65
N ASP A 193 -8.89 15.88 2.78
CA ASP A 193 -7.49 15.71 3.18
C ASP A 193 -7.16 14.27 3.60
N TYR A 194 -8.17 13.42 3.83
CA TYR A 194 -8.04 12.02 4.26
C TYR A 194 -8.34 11.07 3.12
N THR A 195 -7.45 11.04 2.13
CA THR A 195 -7.62 10.23 0.92
C THR A 195 -6.76 8.98 0.93
N MET A 196 -7.30 7.89 0.38
CA MET A 196 -6.59 6.68 -0.02
C MET A 196 -6.86 6.39 -1.50
N VAL A 197 -5.82 6.04 -2.26
CA VAL A 197 -5.92 5.63 -3.67
C VAL A 197 -5.40 4.21 -3.79
N ARG A 198 -6.23 3.27 -4.21
CA ARG A 198 -5.86 1.85 -4.32
C ARG A 198 -5.94 1.41 -5.77
N LEU A 199 -4.90 0.73 -6.26
CA LEU A 199 -4.91 0.26 -7.65
C LEU A 199 -5.57 -1.11 -7.78
N SER A 200 -6.44 -1.19 -8.76
CA SER A 200 -6.93 -2.41 -9.37
C SER A 200 -6.20 -2.59 -10.70
N TRP A 201 -6.11 -3.82 -11.20
CA TRP A 201 -5.43 -4.09 -12.45
C TRP A 201 -6.39 -4.72 -13.44
N ARG A 202 -6.37 -4.21 -14.66
CA ARG A 202 -7.18 -4.75 -15.76
C ARG A 202 -6.90 -6.23 -16.00
N HIS A 203 -5.62 -6.61 -15.89
CA HIS A 203 -5.16 -7.99 -16.00
C HIS A 203 -3.97 -8.27 -15.08
N LYS A 204 -3.95 -9.48 -14.51
CA LYS A 204 -2.82 -10.10 -13.81
C LYS A 204 -2.28 -11.29 -14.62
N PRO A 205 -1.43 -11.05 -15.64
CA PRO A 205 -0.93 -12.10 -16.50
C PRO A 205 -0.12 -13.16 -15.74
N LYS A 206 -0.18 -14.40 -16.23
CA LYS A 206 0.65 -15.52 -15.78
C LYS A 206 1.36 -16.16 -16.95
N VAL A 207 2.62 -16.52 -16.77
CA VAL A 207 3.37 -17.33 -17.73
C VAL A 207 2.88 -18.77 -17.64
N THR A 208 2.42 -19.33 -18.76
CA THR A 208 1.96 -20.72 -18.87
C THR A 208 2.76 -21.46 -19.95
N THR A 209 2.62 -22.78 -20.01
CA THR A 209 3.24 -23.60 -21.07
C THR A 209 2.79 -23.23 -22.48
N LYS A 210 1.66 -22.53 -22.63
CA LYS A 210 1.10 -22.06 -23.91
C LYS A 210 1.37 -20.57 -24.19
N GLY A 211 2.15 -19.89 -23.34
CA GLY A 211 2.42 -18.46 -23.44
C GLY A 211 1.82 -17.64 -22.29
N LEU A 212 1.68 -16.33 -22.48
CA LEU A 212 1.12 -15.42 -21.49
C LEU A 212 -0.41 -15.53 -21.45
N TYR A 213 -0.96 -15.80 -20.26
CA TYR A 213 -2.41 -15.81 -20.04
C TYR A 213 -2.81 -14.65 -19.14
N PHE A 214 -3.65 -13.74 -19.67
CA PHE A 214 -4.10 -12.53 -19.00
C PHE A 214 -5.38 -12.80 -18.19
N LYS A 215 -5.22 -13.30 -16.96
CA LYS A 215 -6.35 -13.41 -16.04
C LYS A 215 -6.84 -12.01 -15.66
N LYS A 216 -8.16 -11.84 -15.55
CA LYS A 216 -8.74 -10.60 -15.02
C LYS A 216 -8.40 -10.41 -13.54
N TRP A 217 -8.57 -11.47 -12.74
CA TRP A 217 -8.32 -11.43 -11.30
C TRP A 217 -7.39 -12.57 -10.83
N GLY A 218 -6.67 -12.31 -9.74
CA GLY A 218 -5.93 -13.33 -9.00
C GLY A 218 -6.82 -14.03 -7.97
N ARG A 219 -6.54 -15.30 -7.67
CA ARG A 219 -7.31 -16.12 -6.71
C ARG A 219 -7.44 -15.44 -5.34
N VAL A 220 -6.34 -14.88 -4.82
CA VAL A 220 -6.33 -14.18 -3.52
C VAL A 220 -7.21 -12.93 -3.56
N SER A 221 -7.06 -12.09 -4.59
CA SER A 221 -7.84 -10.86 -4.73
C SER A 221 -9.35 -11.13 -4.82
N GLU A 222 -9.76 -12.16 -5.58
CA GLU A 222 -11.17 -12.54 -5.70
C GLU A 222 -11.77 -12.95 -4.34
N ILE A 223 -11.05 -13.78 -3.59
CA ILE A 223 -11.49 -14.25 -2.26
C ILE A 223 -11.55 -13.09 -1.27
N THR A 224 -10.48 -12.30 -1.15
CA THR A 224 -10.44 -11.18 -0.20
C THR A 224 -11.49 -10.13 -0.53
N ASN A 225 -11.68 -9.76 -1.80
CA ASN A 225 -12.72 -8.81 -2.19
C ASN A 225 -14.12 -9.34 -1.86
N ARG A 226 -14.40 -10.62 -2.10
CA ARG A 226 -15.69 -11.24 -1.73
C ARG A 226 -15.97 -11.08 -0.25
N TYR A 227 -15.05 -11.50 0.62
CA TYR A 227 -15.26 -11.43 2.07
C TYR A 227 -15.22 -10.00 2.62
N MET A 228 -14.47 -9.09 1.98
CA MET A 228 -14.47 -7.69 2.38
C MET A 228 -15.81 -7.02 2.05
N ASN A 229 -16.39 -7.32 0.88
CA ASN A 229 -17.74 -6.87 0.54
C ASN A 229 -18.80 -7.52 1.44
N GLU A 230 -18.63 -8.79 1.85
CA GLU A 230 -19.51 -9.40 2.84
C GLU A 230 -19.41 -8.71 4.21
N LEU A 231 -18.20 -8.31 4.65
CA LEU A 231 -18.01 -7.54 5.88
C LEU A 231 -18.71 -6.17 5.79
N PHE A 232 -18.49 -5.46 4.69
CA PHE A 232 -19.13 -4.16 4.42
C PHE A 232 -20.66 -4.30 4.37
N GLY A 233 -21.17 -5.33 3.70
CA GLY A 233 -22.59 -5.56 3.58
C GLY A 233 -23.27 -6.00 4.88
N VAL A 234 -22.57 -6.75 5.72
CA VAL A 234 -23.01 -7.03 7.10
C VAL A 234 -23.06 -5.74 7.93
N ALA A 235 -22.08 -4.85 7.76
CA ALA A 235 -22.01 -3.60 8.51
C ALA A 235 -23.09 -2.58 8.09
N THR A 236 -23.48 -2.58 6.81
CA THR A 236 -24.48 -1.66 6.23
C THR A 236 -25.89 -2.28 6.10
N ASN A 237 -26.03 -3.60 6.24
CA ASN A 237 -27.21 -4.41 5.97
C ASN A 237 -27.64 -4.51 4.49
N PHE A 238 -26.74 -4.22 3.54
CA PHE A 238 -26.98 -4.35 2.10
C PHE A 238 -25.83 -5.09 1.43
N GLU A 239 -26.14 -6.08 0.60
CA GLU A 239 -25.11 -6.74 -0.21
C GLU A 239 -24.50 -5.74 -1.20
N THR A 240 -23.19 -5.83 -1.39
CA THR A 240 -22.42 -4.95 -2.27
C THR A 240 -21.32 -5.72 -3.01
N ASN A 241 -20.78 -5.10 -4.06
CA ASN A 241 -19.58 -5.50 -4.75
C ASN A 241 -18.61 -4.32 -4.96
N ILE A 242 -18.77 -3.24 -4.18
CA ILE A 242 -18.02 -1.99 -4.33
C ILE A 242 -16.50 -2.19 -4.17
N ILE A 243 -16.06 -3.10 -3.31
CA ILE A 243 -14.65 -3.30 -3.00
C ILE A 243 -13.99 -4.24 -4.02
N ALA A 244 -13.04 -3.71 -4.78
CA ALA A 244 -12.23 -4.44 -5.76
C ALA A 244 -10.73 -4.50 -5.40
N THR A 245 -10.32 -3.84 -4.32
CA THR A 245 -8.91 -3.56 -3.98
C THR A 245 -8.50 -4.04 -2.58
N GLY A 246 -9.09 -5.13 -2.10
CA GLY A 246 -8.82 -5.67 -0.76
C GLY A 246 -7.36 -6.06 -0.49
N ASN A 247 -6.60 -6.41 -1.54
CA ASN A 247 -5.15 -6.67 -1.47
C ASN A 247 -4.37 -5.78 -2.45
N ALA A 248 -4.64 -4.49 -2.47
CA ALA A 248 -3.92 -3.55 -3.32
C ALA A 248 -2.52 -3.28 -2.74
N GLY A 249 -1.53 -4.07 -3.16
CA GLY A 249 -0.12 -3.85 -2.80
C GLY A 249 0.35 -2.47 -3.24
N GLU A 250 -0.03 -2.08 -4.46
CA GLU A 250 0.09 -0.73 -4.99
C GLU A 250 -1.10 0.15 -4.58
N HIS A 251 -0.88 0.94 -3.53
CA HIS A 251 -1.80 1.97 -3.08
C HIS A 251 -1.02 3.19 -2.58
N ALA A 252 -1.73 4.28 -2.35
CA ALA A 252 -1.21 5.52 -1.79
C ALA A 252 -2.20 6.13 -0.80
N MET A 253 -1.70 6.96 0.10
CA MET A 253 -2.48 7.68 1.10
C MET A 253 -1.97 9.11 1.27
N SER A 254 -2.85 10.02 1.66
CA SER A 254 -2.42 11.24 2.33
C SER A 254 -1.67 10.90 3.62
N ILE A 255 -0.62 11.65 3.96
CA ILE A 255 0.09 11.47 5.23
C ILE A 255 -0.85 11.68 6.42
N LYS A 256 -1.79 12.62 6.31
CA LYS A 256 -2.85 12.88 7.30
C LYS A 256 -3.69 11.63 7.61
N LEU A 257 -4.05 10.85 6.59
CA LEU A 257 -4.74 9.58 6.80
C LEU A 257 -3.78 8.49 7.32
N ALA A 258 -2.60 8.36 6.69
CA ALA A 258 -1.66 7.30 7.04
C ALA A 258 -1.16 7.38 8.49
N GLU A 259 -0.97 8.58 9.05
CA GLU A 259 -0.43 8.73 10.41
C GLU A 259 -1.43 8.37 11.52
N ILE A 260 -2.73 8.48 11.24
CA ILE A 260 -3.80 8.15 12.19
C ILE A 260 -4.23 6.68 12.07
N MET A 261 -3.77 5.96 11.06
CA MET A 261 -4.09 4.56 10.84
C MET A 261 -3.10 3.62 11.55
N PRO A 262 -3.58 2.57 12.23
CA PRO A 262 -2.74 1.48 12.67
C PRO A 262 -2.35 0.57 11.50
N PHE A 263 -1.16 -0.03 11.57
CA PHE A 263 -0.58 -0.87 10.52
C PHE A 263 -0.50 -2.32 10.98
N ALA A 264 -1.14 -3.24 10.26
CA ALA A 264 -1.00 -4.68 10.54
C ALA A 264 0.35 -5.23 10.04
N THR A 265 0.84 -6.29 10.69
CA THR A 265 2.09 -6.97 10.31
C THR A 265 1.94 -7.77 9.02
N GLY A 266 3.05 -7.93 8.27
CA GLY A 266 3.12 -8.84 7.12
C GLY A 266 2.14 -8.48 6.00
N TYR A 267 1.47 -9.49 5.43
CA TYR A 267 0.50 -9.36 4.32
C TYR A 267 -0.93 -9.04 4.78
N ALA A 268 -1.12 -8.77 6.08
CA ALA A 268 -2.42 -8.35 6.60
C ALA A 268 -2.64 -6.84 6.42
N ILE A 269 -1.58 -6.08 6.09
CA ILE A 269 -1.64 -4.61 6.04
C ILE A 269 -2.70 -4.09 5.07
N GLU A 270 -2.69 -4.52 3.81
CA GLU A 270 -3.59 -4.01 2.79
C GLU A 270 -5.08 -4.28 3.09
N PRO A 271 -5.49 -5.49 3.54
CA PRO A 271 -6.88 -5.71 3.94
C PRO A 271 -7.23 -5.05 5.28
N TYR A 272 -6.27 -4.94 6.20
CA TYR A 272 -6.50 -4.32 7.51
C TYR A 272 -6.80 -2.83 7.42
N GLU A 273 -6.16 -2.12 6.48
CA GLU A 273 -6.45 -0.71 6.21
C GLU A 273 -7.95 -0.47 6.01
N LEU A 274 -8.60 -1.26 5.15
CA LEU A 274 -10.04 -1.15 4.89
C LEU A 274 -10.87 -1.53 6.12
N VAL A 275 -10.52 -2.64 6.79
CA VAL A 275 -11.22 -3.08 8.01
C VAL A 275 -11.17 -1.98 9.07
N TYR A 276 -10.01 -1.37 9.30
CA TYR A 276 -9.86 -0.29 10.27
C TYR A 276 -10.71 0.93 9.92
N LEU A 277 -10.74 1.34 8.65
CA LEU A 277 -11.60 2.45 8.21
C LEU A 277 -13.07 2.17 8.50
N PHE A 278 -13.53 0.94 8.25
CA PHE A 278 -14.91 0.52 8.50
C PHE A 278 -15.24 0.49 10.00
N GLU A 279 -14.33 -0.04 10.82
CA GLU A 279 -14.51 -0.13 12.27
C GLU A 279 -14.51 1.25 12.94
N THR A 280 -13.65 2.15 12.48
CA THR A 280 -13.38 3.43 13.13
C THR A 280 -14.25 4.56 12.60
N PHE A 281 -14.36 4.67 11.27
CA PHE A 281 -15.05 5.78 10.60
C PHE A 281 -16.38 5.36 9.96
N GLY A 282 -16.65 4.06 9.89
CA GLY A 282 -17.96 3.51 9.46
C GLY A 282 -19.10 3.80 10.43
N ARG A 283 -18.79 4.14 11.69
CA ARG A 283 -19.75 4.60 12.69
C ARG A 283 -19.24 5.89 13.33
N TRP A 284 -20.16 6.79 13.68
CA TRP A 284 -19.84 8.04 14.35
C TRP A 284 -19.39 7.81 15.80
N GLY A 285 -18.41 8.59 16.26
CA GLY A 285 -18.00 8.69 17.67
C GLY A 285 -16.83 7.82 18.11
N LYS A 286 -16.17 7.08 17.21
CA LYS A 286 -14.93 6.31 17.51
C LYS A 286 -13.66 7.02 17.05
N GLY A 287 -13.70 7.62 15.87
CA GLY A 287 -12.60 8.37 15.26
C GLY A 287 -12.57 9.84 15.71
N LYS A 288 -11.74 10.62 15.03
CA LYS A 288 -11.58 12.05 15.29
C LYS A 288 -12.66 12.89 14.59
N GLU A 289 -13.11 13.96 15.24
CA GLU A 289 -14.12 14.88 14.69
C GLU A 289 -13.70 15.52 13.36
N GLU A 290 -12.43 15.93 13.22
CA GLU A 290 -11.90 16.49 11.99
C GLU A 290 -11.97 15.53 10.78
N VAL A 291 -11.81 14.22 11.02
CA VAL A 291 -11.93 13.20 9.97
C VAL A 291 -13.41 13.00 9.61
N TYR A 292 -14.30 13.09 10.60
CA TYR A 292 -15.74 13.02 10.37
C TYR A 292 -16.30 14.22 9.58
N ASP A 293 -15.73 15.41 9.77
CA ASP A 293 -16.12 16.63 9.05
C ASP A 293 -15.72 16.58 7.58
N GLN A 294 -14.49 16.12 7.29
CA GLN A 294 -14.00 16.02 5.92
C GLN A 294 -14.43 14.73 5.19
N GLY A 295 -14.63 13.64 5.93
CA GLY A 295 -14.82 12.30 5.37
C GLY A 295 -13.49 11.64 4.96
N VAL A 296 -13.50 10.33 4.79
CA VAL A 296 -12.39 9.55 4.23
C VAL A 296 -12.77 9.09 2.84
N GLU A 297 -12.00 9.48 1.83
CA GLU A 297 -12.26 9.09 0.44
C GLU A 297 -11.32 7.96 0.01
N VAL A 298 -11.90 6.84 -0.44
CA VAL A 298 -11.17 5.69 -0.98
C VAL A 298 -11.44 5.57 -2.48
N PHE A 299 -10.44 5.94 -3.28
CA PHE A 299 -10.46 5.77 -4.73
C PHE A 299 -9.95 4.39 -5.13
N GLN A 300 -10.57 3.79 -6.13
CA GLN A 300 -10.16 2.53 -6.71
C GLN A 300 -9.92 2.73 -8.20
N ILE A 301 -8.65 2.73 -8.63
CA ILE A 301 -8.30 3.03 -10.03
C ILE A 301 -7.85 1.76 -10.72
N GLU A 302 -8.52 1.37 -11.80
CA GLU A 302 -8.07 0.26 -12.67
C GLU A 302 -7.03 0.77 -13.67
N THR A 303 -5.81 0.26 -13.51
CA THR A 303 -4.65 0.58 -14.36
C THR A 303 -4.85 0.06 -15.78
N LEU A 304 -4.32 0.78 -16.75
CA LEU A 304 -4.27 0.36 -18.14
C LEU A 304 -3.21 -0.73 -18.38
N ASN A 305 -2.03 -0.60 -17.76
CA ASN A 305 -1.01 -1.63 -17.82
C ASN A 305 -1.40 -2.85 -16.97
N PRO A 306 -0.96 -4.05 -17.38
CA PRO A 306 -1.10 -5.24 -16.55
C PRO A 306 -0.16 -5.21 -15.34
N HIS A 307 -0.49 -5.98 -14.32
CA HIS A 307 0.37 -6.21 -13.16
C HIS A 307 1.01 -7.59 -13.24
N LEU A 308 2.30 -7.59 -13.58
CA LEU A 308 3.14 -8.77 -13.74
C LEU A 308 4.30 -8.69 -12.75
N HIS A 309 4.19 -9.46 -11.68
CA HIS A 309 5.20 -9.62 -10.63
C HIS A 309 5.80 -11.02 -10.63
N GLU A 310 6.89 -11.21 -9.90
CA GLU A 310 7.52 -12.52 -9.70
C GLU A 310 6.58 -13.50 -8.97
N ASP A 311 6.51 -14.74 -9.47
CA ASP A 311 5.75 -15.80 -8.80
C ASP A 311 6.53 -16.32 -7.59
N LYS A 312 6.09 -15.90 -6.40
CA LYS A 312 6.66 -16.30 -5.11
C LYS A 312 6.17 -17.67 -4.61
N GLY A 313 5.46 -18.42 -5.45
CA GLY A 313 5.06 -19.80 -5.18
C GLY A 313 3.77 -19.95 -4.39
N GLN A 314 3.34 -21.21 -4.18
CA GLN A 314 2.04 -21.51 -3.58
C GLN A 314 1.95 -21.18 -2.09
N GLU A 315 3.01 -21.36 -1.33
CA GLU A 315 3.00 -21.05 0.11
C GLU A 315 2.79 -19.55 0.35
N HIS A 316 3.43 -18.68 -0.45
CA HIS A 316 3.18 -17.25 -0.43
C HIS A 316 1.70 -16.91 -0.69
N VAL A 317 1.07 -17.55 -1.69
CA VAL A 317 -0.36 -17.36 -1.99
C VAL A 317 -1.25 -17.79 -0.82
N LYS A 318 -0.90 -18.90 -0.16
CA LYS A 318 -1.64 -19.41 1.01
C LYS A 318 -1.55 -18.44 2.19
N ASP A 319 -0.35 -17.94 2.49
CA ASP A 319 -0.10 -16.99 3.57
C ASP A 319 -0.89 -15.69 3.36
N MET A 320 -0.98 -15.20 2.12
CA MET A 320 -1.80 -14.02 1.80
C MET A 320 -3.30 -14.26 2.03
N ILE A 321 -3.84 -15.42 1.64
CA ILE A 321 -5.26 -15.76 1.88
C ILE A 321 -5.51 -15.86 3.38
N LEU A 322 -4.66 -16.56 4.12
CA LEU A 322 -4.78 -16.73 5.57
C LEU A 322 -4.73 -15.39 6.29
N SER A 323 -3.78 -14.52 5.93
CA SER A 323 -3.63 -13.18 6.51
C SER A 323 -4.83 -12.28 6.19
N SER A 324 -5.31 -12.31 4.94
CA SER A 324 -6.47 -11.52 4.51
C SER A 324 -7.75 -11.92 5.25
N LEU A 325 -8.05 -13.22 5.26
CA LEU A 325 -9.29 -13.70 5.86
C LEU A 325 -9.21 -13.71 7.39
N GLY A 326 -8.03 -13.90 7.97
CA GLY A 326 -7.80 -13.72 9.40
C GLY A 326 -8.10 -12.28 9.84
N THR A 327 -7.71 -11.30 9.03
CA THR A 327 -8.03 -9.89 9.27
C THR A 327 -9.53 -9.62 9.31
N ILE A 328 -10.28 -10.13 8.34
CA ILE A 328 -11.73 -9.97 8.28
C ILE A 328 -12.43 -10.76 9.41
N TYR A 329 -11.96 -11.98 9.70
CA TYR A 329 -12.51 -12.84 10.75
C TYR A 329 -12.46 -12.20 12.13
N HIS A 330 -11.35 -11.52 12.45
CA HIS A 330 -11.12 -10.86 13.74
C HIS A 330 -11.69 -9.44 13.81
N SER A 331 -12.35 -8.95 12.76
CA SER A 331 -13.02 -7.66 12.78
C SER A 331 -14.17 -7.65 13.79
N GLU A 332 -14.35 -6.52 14.49
CA GLU A 332 -15.50 -6.32 15.37
C GLU A 332 -16.83 -6.19 14.61
N LEU A 333 -16.77 -5.93 13.30
CA LEU A 333 -17.94 -5.89 12.41
C LEU A 333 -18.34 -7.30 11.94
N ALA A 334 -17.47 -8.30 12.09
CA ALA A 334 -17.72 -9.64 11.60
C ALA A 334 -18.76 -10.39 12.46
N THR A 335 -19.88 -10.75 11.85
CA THR A 335 -20.90 -11.59 12.48
C THR A 335 -20.46 -13.05 12.56
N GLU A 336 -21.07 -13.82 13.47
CA GLU A 336 -20.85 -15.26 13.58
C GLU A 336 -21.18 -16.02 12.28
N SER A 337 -22.11 -15.50 11.47
CA SER A 337 -22.39 -16.07 10.14
C SER A 337 -21.22 -15.87 9.17
N LEU A 338 -20.66 -14.65 9.13
CA LEU A 338 -19.50 -14.33 8.30
C LEU A 338 -18.27 -15.14 8.73
N LYS A 339 -17.98 -15.17 10.03
CA LYS A 339 -16.88 -15.95 10.61
C LYS A 339 -16.94 -17.43 10.22
N ARG A 340 -18.12 -18.06 10.28
CA ARG A 340 -18.31 -19.46 9.86
C ARG A 340 -17.97 -19.68 8.39
N ARG A 341 -18.41 -18.79 7.49
CA ARG A 341 -18.10 -18.87 6.05
C ARG A 341 -16.60 -18.68 5.77
N ILE A 342 -15.92 -17.83 6.53
CA ILE A 342 -14.47 -17.64 6.43
C ILE A 342 -13.73 -18.92 6.85
N LEU A 343 -14.13 -19.53 7.97
CA LEU A 343 -13.53 -20.79 8.43
C LEU A 343 -13.71 -21.91 7.40
N GLU A 344 -14.89 -22.00 6.78
CA GLU A 344 -15.16 -22.97 5.72
C GLU A 344 -14.24 -22.77 4.51
N GLU A 345 -14.08 -21.54 4.02
CA GLU A 345 -13.17 -21.24 2.90
C GLU A 345 -11.72 -21.60 3.23
N LEU A 346 -11.23 -21.22 4.41
CA LEU A 346 -9.87 -21.51 4.86
C LEU A 346 -9.62 -23.02 4.95
N ARG A 347 -10.60 -23.80 5.40
CA ARG A 347 -10.52 -25.27 5.47
C ARG A 347 -10.57 -25.92 4.10
N ILE A 348 -11.43 -25.45 3.19
CA ILE A 348 -11.49 -25.94 1.80
C ILE A 348 -10.14 -25.75 1.10
N HIS A 349 -9.41 -24.69 1.45
CA HIS A 349 -8.09 -24.39 0.93
C HIS A 349 -6.94 -25.11 1.66
N GLY A 350 -7.23 -25.89 2.70
CA GLY A 350 -6.23 -26.58 3.50
C GLY A 350 -5.32 -25.64 4.30
N LEU A 351 -5.83 -24.46 4.68
CA LEU A 351 -5.10 -23.43 5.42
C LEU A 351 -5.33 -23.50 6.93
N LEU A 352 -6.37 -24.20 7.36
CA LEU A 352 -6.73 -24.40 8.77
C LEU A 352 -7.24 -25.83 9.00
N GLY A 353 -6.97 -26.37 10.19
CA GLY A 353 -7.59 -27.58 10.69
C GLY A 353 -9.08 -27.41 11.05
N GLU A 354 -9.77 -28.52 11.32
CA GLU A 354 -11.21 -28.53 11.62
C GLU A 354 -11.61 -27.70 12.85
N ASN A 355 -10.70 -27.56 13.82
CA ASN A 355 -10.95 -26.84 15.08
C ASN A 355 -9.99 -25.64 15.28
N GLU A 356 -9.38 -25.18 14.20
CA GLU A 356 -8.47 -24.04 14.24
C GLU A 356 -9.17 -22.76 13.78
N GLU A 357 -8.75 -21.64 14.35
CA GLU A 357 -9.10 -20.29 13.94
C GLU A 357 -7.89 -19.62 13.27
N PRO A 358 -8.10 -18.70 12.32
CA PRO A 358 -6.99 -17.97 11.73
C PRO A 358 -6.31 -17.11 12.80
N PRO A 359 -4.98 -16.94 12.74
CA PRO A 359 -4.27 -16.11 13.71
C PRO A 359 -4.75 -14.67 13.63
N LYS A 360 -4.90 -14.02 14.79
CA LYS A 360 -5.20 -12.59 14.84
C LYS A 360 -3.98 -11.80 14.37
N PRO A 361 -4.11 -10.91 13.35
CA PRO A 361 -3.00 -10.08 12.92
C PRO A 361 -2.47 -9.24 14.08
N LYS A 362 -1.15 -9.17 14.22
CA LYS A 362 -0.53 -8.18 15.11
C LYS A 362 -0.66 -6.81 14.47
N VAL A 363 -1.09 -5.84 15.26
CA VAL A 363 -1.34 -4.46 14.81
C VAL A 363 -0.38 -3.52 15.54
N MET A 364 0.26 -2.64 14.78
CA MET A 364 1.06 -1.53 15.29
C MET A 364 0.18 -0.28 15.34
N PRO A 365 0.21 0.52 16.41
CA PRO A 365 -0.68 1.66 16.60
C PRO A 365 -0.42 2.77 15.56
N PRO A 366 -1.27 3.81 15.51
CA PRO A 366 -1.00 4.98 14.69
C PRO A 366 0.33 5.67 15.04
N VAL A 367 0.99 6.25 14.03
CA VAL A 367 2.29 6.92 14.18
C VAL A 367 2.18 8.43 14.39
N GLU A 368 0.96 8.98 14.45
CA GLU A 368 0.72 10.41 14.68
C GLU A 368 1.46 10.95 15.91
N GLY A 369 1.46 10.18 17.01
CA GLY A 369 2.07 10.58 18.28
C GLY A 369 3.60 10.49 18.33
N ILE A 370 4.25 10.01 17.28
CA ILE A 370 5.72 9.96 17.21
C ILE A 370 6.25 11.36 16.87
N ASP A 371 7.16 11.88 17.71
CA ASP A 371 7.97 13.04 17.33
C ASP A 371 8.92 12.63 16.21
N VAL A 372 8.51 12.90 14.97
CA VAL A 372 9.25 12.51 13.77
C VAL A 372 10.60 13.21 13.68
N SER A 373 10.75 14.41 14.26
CA SER A 373 12.01 15.14 14.24
C SER A 373 13.02 14.49 15.19
N GLU A 374 12.59 14.10 16.39
CA GLU A 374 13.44 13.33 17.31
C GLU A 374 13.75 11.93 16.78
N TRP A 375 12.75 11.26 16.18
CA TRP A 375 12.91 9.94 15.57
C TRP A 375 13.95 9.98 14.44
N MET A 376 13.80 10.91 13.49
CA MET A 376 14.71 11.04 12.35
C MET A 376 16.11 11.42 12.80
N LYS A 377 16.26 12.39 13.71
CA LYS A 377 17.56 12.77 14.26
C LYS A 377 18.28 11.59 14.91
N THR A 378 17.55 10.78 15.67
CA THR A 378 18.14 9.60 16.32
C THR A 378 18.54 8.56 15.29
N LEU A 379 17.76 8.41 14.22
CA LEU A 379 18.14 7.55 13.11
C LEU A 379 19.41 8.05 12.41
N GLU A 380 19.52 9.34 12.11
CA GLU A 380 20.72 9.94 11.50
C GLU A 380 21.98 9.75 12.36
N ASP A 381 21.83 9.90 13.69
CA ASP A 381 22.95 9.79 14.64
C ASP A 381 23.43 8.33 14.82
N GLU A 382 22.53 7.35 14.76
CA GLU A 382 22.79 5.96 15.17
C GLU A 382 22.77 4.94 14.02
N ALA A 383 22.23 5.28 12.84
CA ALA A 383 22.07 4.32 11.75
C ALA A 383 23.40 3.97 11.06
N GLU A 384 23.58 2.68 10.79
CA GLU A 384 24.74 2.17 10.05
C GLU A 384 24.47 2.03 8.53
N THR A 385 23.19 1.96 8.16
CA THR A 385 22.72 1.63 6.81
C THR A 385 21.90 2.72 6.15
N LEU A 386 21.62 3.83 6.86
CA LEU A 386 20.93 4.98 6.29
C LEU A 386 21.80 5.62 5.20
N LEU A 387 21.20 5.84 4.04
CA LEU A 387 21.79 6.53 2.90
C LEU A 387 20.82 7.58 2.39
N GLU A 388 21.31 8.80 2.21
CA GLU A 388 20.53 9.94 1.78
C GLU A 388 21.19 10.61 0.57
N PHE A 389 20.37 10.93 -0.43
CA PHE A 389 20.81 11.52 -1.69
C PHE A 389 19.85 12.65 -2.09
N GLU A 390 20.23 13.91 -1.86
CA GLU A 390 19.48 15.11 -2.27
C GLU A 390 18.03 15.18 -1.72
N VAL A 391 17.82 14.74 -0.47
CA VAL A 391 16.47 14.65 0.16
C VAL A 391 16.26 15.74 1.20
#